data_AF-A0A952HWQ7-F1
#
_entry.id   AF-A0A952HWQ7-F1
#
_cell.length_a   1.000
_cell.length_b   1.000
_cell.length_c   1.000
_cell.angle_alpha   90.00
_cell.angle_beta   90.00
_cell.angle_gamma   90.00
#
_symmetry.space_group_name_H-M   'P 1'
#
loop_
_entity.id
_entity.type
_entity.pdbx_description
1 polymer ?
#
loop_
_entity_poly.entity_id
_entity_poly.type
_entity_poly.pdbx_seq_one_letter_code
_entity_poly.pdbx_strand_id
1 'polypeptide(L)'
;MDIISDLRKIDPKNVELIEEKIKIIIALFSSYWRKKGIKIDFAKDFIDRIIERDPYFGNDFCSWGKRDENFIWINFDEKINDISRIEIFIDLRYHPKLFVMSVLQLAKHLDCMILDIRENIHEPEYEILKKAIKNSNAYKYIQNPYQFFIDLENGLIDPE
;
A
#
# COMPACT_ATOMS: atom_id res chain seq x y z
N MET A 1 15.04 -2.26 -11.84
CA MET A 1 16.04 -1.87 -10.82
C MET A 1 16.20 -3.07 -9.92
N ASP A 2 17.31 -3.80 -10.03
CA ASP A 2 17.52 -5.05 -9.29
C ASP A 2 18.21 -4.72 -7.97
N ILE A 3 17.39 -4.51 -6.94
CA ILE A 3 17.79 -4.13 -5.58
C ILE A 3 18.89 -5.04 -5.03
N ILE A 4 18.89 -6.32 -5.41
CA ILE A 4 19.92 -7.29 -4.99
C ILE A 4 21.26 -6.98 -5.64
N SER A 5 21.26 -6.61 -6.93
CA SER A 5 22.48 -6.24 -7.66
C SER A 5 23.16 -4.98 -7.10
N ASP A 6 22.37 -4.04 -6.58
CA ASP A 6 22.89 -2.80 -6.00
C ASP A 6 23.33 -2.99 -4.54
N LEU A 7 22.61 -3.80 -3.75
CA LEU A 7 23.03 -4.22 -2.40
C LEU A 7 24.39 -4.95 -2.39
N ARG A 8 24.65 -5.78 -3.41
CA ARG A 8 25.95 -6.48 -3.59
C ARG A 8 27.15 -5.54 -3.70
N LYS A 9 26.94 -4.33 -4.22
CA LYS A 9 28.02 -3.33 -4.37
C LYS A 9 28.30 -2.58 -3.07
N ILE A 10 27.31 -2.49 -2.18
CA ILE A 10 27.35 -1.67 -0.96
C ILE A 10 27.79 -2.48 0.26
N ASP A 11 27.24 -3.68 0.45
CA ASP A 11 27.56 -4.53 1.60
C ASP A 11 27.68 -6.01 1.20
N PRO A 12 28.76 -6.40 0.53
CA PRO A 12 28.94 -7.75 -0.01
C PRO A 12 28.99 -8.83 1.08
N LYS A 13 29.28 -8.48 2.34
CA LYS A 13 29.39 -9.45 3.44
C LYS A 13 28.05 -9.86 4.02
N ASN A 14 27.03 -9.00 3.91
CA ASN A 14 25.70 -9.26 4.48
C ASN A 14 24.62 -9.56 3.43
N VAL A 15 24.95 -9.51 2.13
CA VAL A 15 23.98 -9.72 1.04
C VAL A 15 23.23 -11.03 1.17
N GLU A 16 23.89 -12.16 1.43
CA GLU A 16 23.21 -13.45 1.53
C GLU A 16 22.19 -13.47 2.68
N LEU A 17 22.56 -12.91 3.83
CA LEU A 17 21.67 -12.76 4.98
C LEU A 17 20.50 -11.82 4.68
N ILE A 18 20.74 -10.73 3.95
CA ILE A 18 19.71 -9.76 3.55
C ILE A 18 18.77 -10.39 2.52
N GLU A 19 19.29 -11.09 1.52
CA GLU A 19 18.50 -11.83 0.52
C GLU A 19 17.60 -12.88 1.18
N GLU A 20 18.13 -13.61 2.16
CA GLU A 20 17.36 -14.60 2.93
C GLU A 20 16.23 -13.93 3.74
N LYS A 21 16.52 -12.82 4.43
CA LYS A 21 15.50 -12.04 5.14
C LYS A 21 14.42 -11.50 4.20
N ILE A 22 14.80 -10.97 3.04
CA ILE A 22 13.86 -10.48 2.01
C ILE A 22 12.97 -11.63 1.52
N LYS A 23 13.55 -12.80 1.23
CA LYS A 23 12.78 -13.99 0.83
C LYS A 23 11.79 -14.40 1.91
N ILE A 24 12.19 -14.41 3.18
CA ILE A 24 11.31 -14.72 4.31
C ILE A 24 10.16 -13.72 4.40
N ILE A 25 10.45 -12.42 4.31
CA ILE A 25 9.43 -11.37 4.36
C ILE A 25 8.44 -11.50 3.20
N ILE A 26 8.93 -11.64 1.97
CA ILE A 26 8.09 -11.85 0.77
C ILE A 26 7.24 -13.11 0.93
N ALA A 27 7.83 -14.21 1.41
CA ALA A 27 7.13 -15.46 1.64
C ALA A 27 6.04 -15.31 2.71
N LEU A 28 6.30 -14.57 3.79
CA LEU A 28 5.31 -14.31 4.85
C LEU A 28 4.12 -13.51 4.32
N PHE A 29 4.36 -12.39 3.64
CA PHE A 29 3.28 -11.57 3.05
C PHE A 29 2.49 -12.34 1.98
N SER A 30 3.20 -13.06 1.11
CA SER A 30 2.58 -13.90 0.08
C SER A 30 1.82 -15.08 0.68
N SER A 31 2.24 -15.60 1.84
CA SER A 31 1.57 -16.71 2.52
C SER A 31 0.20 -16.34 3.07
N TYR A 32 0.01 -15.08 3.51
CA TYR A 32 -1.29 -14.59 3.96
C TYR A 32 -2.32 -14.70 2.84
N TRP A 33 -2.01 -14.07 1.71
CA TRP A 33 -2.90 -14.02 0.56
C TRP A 33 -3.14 -15.40 -0.04
N ARG A 34 -2.09 -16.22 -0.17
CA ARG A 34 -2.21 -17.60 -0.67
C ARG A 34 -3.07 -18.48 0.23
N LYS A 35 -2.98 -18.33 1.57
CA LYS A 35 -3.82 -19.09 2.51
C LYS A 35 -5.29 -18.64 2.45
N LYS A 36 -5.52 -17.34 2.25
CA LYS A 36 -6.87 -16.78 2.11
C LYS A 36 -7.52 -17.17 0.77
N GLY A 37 -6.74 -17.32 -0.31
CA GLY A 37 -7.24 -17.75 -1.62
C GLY A 37 -8.31 -16.83 -2.21
N ILE A 38 -8.21 -15.52 -1.92
CA ILE A 38 -9.17 -14.51 -2.38
C ILE A 38 -8.99 -14.30 -3.87
N LYS A 39 -10.04 -14.56 -4.67
CA LYS A 39 -10.00 -14.29 -6.10
C LYS A 39 -10.07 -12.81 -6.38
N ILE A 40 -9.31 -12.33 -7.34
CA ILE A 40 -9.35 -10.92 -7.75
C ILE A 40 -10.75 -10.49 -8.21
N ASP A 41 -11.54 -11.38 -8.80
CA ASP A 41 -12.89 -11.04 -9.27
C ASP A 41 -13.83 -10.62 -8.12
N PHE A 42 -13.64 -11.16 -6.90
CA PHE A 42 -14.39 -10.70 -5.72
C PHE A 42 -14.04 -9.25 -5.34
N ALA A 43 -12.79 -8.84 -5.52
CA ALA A 43 -12.36 -7.47 -5.24
C ALA A 43 -12.73 -6.51 -6.39
N LYS A 44 -12.59 -6.94 -7.65
CA LYS A 44 -12.86 -6.16 -8.86
C LYS A 44 -14.27 -5.58 -8.85
N ASP A 45 -15.28 -6.43 -8.65
CA ASP A 45 -16.69 -6.00 -8.65
C ASP A 45 -16.99 -4.98 -7.54
N PHE A 46 -16.26 -5.04 -6.43
CA PHE A 46 -16.38 -4.06 -5.36
C PHE A 46 -15.69 -2.75 -5.76
N ILE A 47 -14.48 -2.81 -6.29
CA ILE A 47 -13.65 -1.63 -6.62
C ILE A 47 -14.19 -0.87 -7.82
N ASP A 48 -14.75 -1.55 -8.83
CA ASP A 48 -15.37 -0.92 -10.00
C ASP A 48 -16.54 0.02 -9.61
N ARG A 49 -17.09 -0.12 -8.38
CA ARG A 49 -18.11 0.79 -7.81
C ARG A 49 -17.53 1.97 -7.03
N ILE A 50 -16.25 1.95 -6.70
CA ILE A 50 -15.56 2.96 -5.91
C ILE A 50 -14.87 3.98 -6.82
N ILE A 51 -14.15 3.47 -7.82
CA ILE A 51 -13.24 4.25 -8.65
C ILE A 51 -13.11 3.61 -10.04
N GLU A 52 -12.95 4.45 -11.07
CA GLU A 52 -12.82 3.99 -12.46
C GLU A 52 -11.54 3.16 -12.66
N ARG A 53 -11.61 2.15 -13.52
CA ARG A 53 -10.45 1.31 -13.85
C ARG A 53 -9.43 2.10 -14.66
N ASP A 54 -8.15 1.96 -14.32
CA ASP A 54 -7.05 2.52 -15.10
C ASP A 54 -6.88 1.65 -16.37
N PRO A 55 -6.73 2.24 -17.57
CA PRO A 55 -6.38 1.49 -18.78
C PRO A 55 -5.03 0.73 -18.65
N TYR A 56 -4.23 1.01 -17.63
CA TYR A 56 -3.02 0.27 -17.30
C TYR A 56 -3.31 -1.01 -16.50
N PHE A 57 -3.28 -2.14 -17.21
CA PHE A 57 -3.43 -3.48 -16.64
C PHE A 57 -2.48 -4.48 -17.33
N GLY A 58 -2.25 -5.60 -16.68
CA GLY A 58 -1.45 -6.71 -17.20
C GLY A 58 -2.04 -8.06 -16.85
N ASN A 59 -1.31 -9.12 -17.15
CA ASN A 59 -1.76 -10.48 -16.91
C ASN A 59 -1.83 -10.83 -15.41
N ASP A 60 -1.04 -10.14 -14.59
CA ASP A 60 -0.84 -10.39 -13.16
C ASP A 60 -1.11 -9.15 -12.30
N PHE A 61 -1.62 -8.06 -12.89
CA PHE A 61 -2.02 -6.87 -12.15
C PHE A 61 -3.18 -6.10 -12.79
N CYS A 62 -3.93 -5.39 -11.95
CA CYS A 62 -4.97 -4.45 -12.35
C CYS A 62 -4.84 -3.18 -11.49
N SER A 63 -5.19 -2.03 -12.07
CA SER A 63 -5.21 -0.77 -11.34
C SER A 63 -6.48 0.05 -11.60
N TRP A 64 -6.81 0.90 -10.64
CA TRP A 64 -7.95 1.80 -10.66
C TRP A 64 -7.54 3.18 -10.16
N GLY A 65 -8.18 4.21 -10.69
CA GLY A 65 -7.84 5.60 -10.42
C GLY A 65 -6.67 6.09 -11.27
N LYS A 66 -6.20 7.30 -10.95
CA LYS A 66 -5.02 7.90 -11.59
C LYS A 66 -3.88 7.96 -10.59
N ARG A 67 -2.65 7.78 -11.06
CA ARG A 67 -1.45 7.76 -10.21
C ARG A 67 -1.22 9.05 -9.42
N ASP A 68 -1.73 10.18 -9.89
CA ASP A 68 -1.66 11.47 -9.21
C ASP A 68 -2.91 11.79 -8.39
N GLU A 69 -3.85 10.85 -8.22
CA GLU A 69 -5.06 10.97 -7.42
C GLU A 69 -5.16 9.75 -6.47
N ASN A 70 -6.34 9.46 -5.93
CA ASN A 70 -6.58 8.19 -5.27
C ASN A 70 -6.38 7.04 -6.27
N PHE A 71 -5.65 6.00 -5.89
CA PHE A 71 -5.48 4.82 -6.74
C PHE A 71 -5.52 3.53 -5.93
N ILE A 72 -5.95 2.45 -6.59
CA ILE A 72 -5.90 1.08 -6.07
C ILE A 72 -5.12 0.24 -7.07
N TRP A 73 -4.18 -0.56 -6.58
CA TRP A 73 -3.40 -1.49 -7.38
C TRP A 73 -3.52 -2.88 -6.78
N ILE A 74 -3.75 -3.88 -7.62
CA ILE A 74 -3.84 -5.28 -7.21
C ILE A 74 -2.88 -6.11 -8.03
N ASN A 75 -1.99 -6.84 -7.36
CA ASN A 75 -1.27 -7.95 -7.95
C ASN A 75 -2.02 -9.25 -7.67
N PHE A 76 -1.99 -10.18 -8.62
CA PHE A 76 -2.61 -11.49 -8.50
C PHE A 76 -1.85 -12.55 -9.32
N ASP A 77 -2.04 -13.81 -8.98
CA ASP A 77 -1.51 -14.92 -9.77
C ASP A 77 -2.41 -15.17 -10.97
N GLU A 78 -1.89 -15.01 -12.20
CA GLU A 78 -2.65 -15.20 -13.45
C GLU A 78 -3.28 -16.60 -13.57
N LYS A 79 -2.61 -17.64 -13.07
CA LYS A 79 -3.03 -19.04 -13.27
C LYS A 79 -4.16 -19.45 -12.34
N ILE A 80 -4.10 -19.02 -11.09
CA ILE A 80 -5.09 -19.40 -10.07
C ILE A 80 -6.04 -18.25 -9.70
N ASN A 81 -5.79 -17.04 -10.22
CA ASN A 81 -6.60 -15.84 -10.04
C ASN A 81 -6.65 -15.31 -8.59
N ASP A 82 -5.71 -15.73 -7.74
CA ASP A 82 -5.62 -15.31 -6.34
C ASP A 82 -4.90 -13.97 -6.22
N ILE A 83 -5.46 -13.04 -5.46
CA ILE A 83 -4.79 -11.81 -5.06
C ILE A 83 -3.50 -12.17 -4.33
N SER A 84 -2.43 -11.43 -4.59
CA SER A 84 -1.14 -11.53 -3.88
C SER A 84 -0.75 -10.23 -3.17
N ARG A 85 -1.34 -9.10 -3.58
CA ARG A 85 -1.16 -7.78 -2.95
C ARG A 85 -2.29 -6.84 -3.33
N ILE A 86 -2.72 -6.00 -2.39
CA ILE A 86 -3.52 -4.80 -2.66
C ILE A 86 -2.75 -3.61 -2.11
N GLU A 87 -2.53 -2.60 -2.94
CA GLU A 87 -1.95 -1.32 -2.58
C GLU A 87 -2.98 -0.22 -2.81
N ILE A 88 -3.04 0.73 -1.89
CA ILE A 88 -4.03 1.80 -1.90
C ILE A 88 -3.29 3.10 -1.62
N PHE A 89 -3.48 4.07 -2.50
CA PHE A 89 -2.98 5.41 -2.32
C PHE A 89 -4.15 6.36 -2.10
N ILE A 90 -4.01 7.20 -1.08
CA ILE A 90 -5.04 8.14 -0.66
C ILE A 90 -4.49 9.55 -0.89
N ASP A 91 -5.08 10.26 -1.85
CA ASP A 91 -4.79 11.66 -2.10
C ASP A 91 -5.51 12.56 -1.09
N LEU A 92 -4.73 13.09 -0.15
CA LEU A 92 -5.23 13.90 0.95
C LEU A 92 -5.57 15.35 0.55
N ARG A 93 -5.20 15.81 -0.65
CA ARG A 93 -5.46 17.20 -1.10
C ARG A 93 -6.96 17.51 -1.16
N TYR A 94 -7.78 16.52 -1.53
CA TYR A 94 -9.21 16.70 -1.78
C TYR A 94 -10.12 16.09 -0.70
N HIS A 95 -9.62 15.89 0.52
CA HIS A 95 -10.40 15.40 1.66
C HIS A 95 -11.18 14.10 1.32
N PRO A 96 -10.46 12.99 1.06
CA PRO A 96 -10.97 11.80 0.39
C PRO A 96 -11.85 10.90 1.28
N LYS A 97 -12.72 11.47 2.12
CA LYS A 97 -13.50 10.74 3.13
C LYS A 97 -14.32 9.60 2.52
N LEU A 98 -14.99 9.83 1.40
CA LEU A 98 -15.78 8.79 0.73
C LEU A 98 -14.89 7.64 0.24
N PHE A 99 -13.77 7.97 -0.43
CA PHE A 99 -12.81 6.96 -0.87
C PHE A 99 -12.25 6.14 0.29
N VAL A 100 -11.85 6.81 1.38
CA VAL A 100 -11.39 6.15 2.62
C VAL A 100 -12.45 5.21 3.17
N MET A 101 -13.71 5.64 3.29
CA MET A 101 -14.79 4.78 3.76
C MET A 101 -14.99 3.56 2.86
N SER A 102 -14.90 3.72 1.55
CA SER A 102 -14.99 2.61 0.59
C SER A 102 -13.81 1.62 0.73
N VAL A 103 -12.60 2.12 0.96
CA VAL A 103 -11.42 1.29 1.25
C VAL A 103 -11.60 0.48 2.53
N LEU A 104 -12.13 1.09 3.59
CA LEU A 104 -12.43 0.38 4.84
C LEU A 104 -13.48 -0.71 4.64
N GLN A 105 -14.49 -0.45 3.80
CA GLN A 105 -15.49 -1.46 3.45
C GLN A 105 -14.89 -2.59 2.62
N LEU A 106 -13.97 -2.30 1.68
CA LEU A 106 -13.24 -3.32 0.94
C LEU A 106 -12.42 -4.20 1.89
N ALA A 107 -11.68 -3.60 2.82
CA ALA A 107 -10.89 -4.34 3.81
C ALA A 107 -11.77 -5.26 4.67
N LYS A 108 -12.92 -4.76 5.15
CA LYS A 108 -13.93 -5.56 5.88
C LYS A 108 -14.51 -6.67 5.02
N HIS A 109 -14.82 -6.39 3.76
CA HIS A 109 -15.37 -7.37 2.81
C HIS A 109 -14.40 -8.52 2.55
N LEU A 110 -13.10 -8.22 2.50
CA LEU A 110 -12.03 -9.19 2.29
C LEU A 110 -11.51 -9.83 3.59
N ASP A 111 -12.04 -9.45 4.76
CA ASP A 111 -11.54 -9.87 6.08
C ASP A 111 -10.03 -9.62 6.25
N CYS A 112 -9.62 -8.37 6.00
CA CYS A 112 -8.24 -7.90 6.00
C CYS A 112 -8.02 -6.71 6.96
N MET A 113 -6.80 -6.62 7.49
CA MET A 113 -6.28 -5.43 8.19
C MET A 113 -5.57 -4.49 7.22
N ILE A 114 -5.29 -3.26 7.66
CA ILE A 114 -4.59 -2.24 6.87
C ILE A 114 -3.17 -2.08 7.39
N LEU A 115 -2.18 -2.22 6.50
CA LEU A 115 -0.78 -1.93 6.80
C LEU A 115 -0.43 -0.55 6.22
N ASP A 116 0.06 0.36 7.06
CA ASP A 116 0.59 1.64 6.58
C ASP A 116 2.09 1.56 6.21
N ILE A 117 2.61 2.60 5.58
CA ILE A 117 4.01 2.66 5.12
C ILE A 117 5.03 2.71 6.28
N ARG A 118 4.57 2.96 7.51
CA ARG A 118 5.36 2.91 8.75
C ARG A 118 5.22 1.56 9.46
N GLU A 119 4.76 0.54 8.74
CA GLU A 119 4.61 -0.83 9.19
C GLU A 119 3.59 -1.02 10.34
N ASN A 120 2.70 -0.05 10.58
CA ASN A 120 1.65 -0.20 11.57
C ASN A 120 0.45 -0.93 10.97
N ILE A 121 -0.11 -1.86 11.74
CA ILE A 121 -1.30 -2.62 11.38
C ILE A 121 -2.53 -2.02 12.07
N HIS A 122 -3.56 -1.73 11.29
CA HIS A 122 -4.79 -1.09 11.73
C HIS A 122 -6.00 -1.97 11.43
N GLU A 123 -6.94 -2.02 12.37
CA GLU A 123 -8.30 -2.47 12.09
C GLU A 123 -8.96 -1.53 11.06
N PRO A 124 -9.85 -2.03 10.19
CA PRO A 124 -10.51 -1.24 9.15
C PRO A 124 -11.63 -0.35 9.72
N GLU A 125 -11.28 0.53 10.66
CA GLU A 125 -12.16 1.49 11.32
C GLU A 125 -11.75 2.93 11.04
N TYR A 126 -12.76 3.78 10.79
CA TYR A 126 -12.52 5.15 10.33
C TYR A 126 -11.73 5.98 11.33
N GLU A 127 -12.05 5.90 12.62
CA GLU A 127 -11.35 6.70 13.63
C GLU A 127 -9.89 6.25 13.84
N ILE A 128 -9.59 4.96 13.61
CA ILE A 128 -8.22 4.44 13.66
C ILE A 128 -7.43 4.96 12.46
N LEU A 129 -7.94 4.77 11.24
CA LEU A 129 -7.24 5.19 10.03
C LEU A 129 -7.12 6.72 9.94
N LYS A 130 -8.13 7.47 10.39
CA LYS A 130 -8.07 8.94 10.50
C LYS A 130 -6.95 9.41 11.41
N LYS A 131 -6.70 8.71 12.52
CA LYS A 131 -5.57 9.02 13.41
C LYS A 131 -4.24 8.73 12.72
N ALA A 132 -4.13 7.59 12.02
CA ALA A 132 -2.93 7.24 11.25
C ALA A 132 -2.64 8.27 10.16
N ILE A 133 -3.65 8.66 9.37
CA ILE A 133 -3.56 9.70 8.34
C ILE A 133 -3.09 11.02 8.95
N LYS A 134 -3.68 11.47 10.07
CA LYS A 134 -3.28 12.74 10.71
C LYS A 134 -1.83 12.75 11.19
N ASN A 135 -1.26 11.58 11.44
CA ASN A 135 0.12 11.44 11.89
C ASN A 135 1.12 11.26 10.74
N SER A 136 0.65 11.05 9.49
CA SER A 136 1.52 10.83 8.33
C SER A 136 2.22 12.09 7.86
N ASN A 137 3.35 11.92 7.19
CA ASN A 137 4.09 13.04 6.60
C ASN A 137 3.26 13.72 5.50
N ALA A 138 2.52 12.95 4.70
CA ALA A 138 1.64 13.49 3.67
C ALA A 138 0.61 14.47 4.26
N TYR A 139 0.00 14.15 5.40
CA TYR A 139 -0.95 15.06 6.04
C TYR A 139 -0.27 16.31 6.60
N LYS A 140 0.86 16.15 7.31
CA LYS A 140 1.66 17.27 7.85
C LYS A 140 2.08 18.24 6.74
N TYR A 141 2.57 17.71 5.62
CA TYR A 141 2.94 18.49 4.45
C TYR A 141 1.78 19.31 3.90
N ILE A 142 0.60 18.70 3.73
CA ILE A 142 -0.59 19.41 3.21
C ILE A 142 -1.09 20.48 4.18
N GLN A 143 -0.96 20.27 5.50
CA GLN A 143 -1.39 21.27 6.49
C GLN A 143 -0.47 22.50 6.52
N ASN A 144 0.84 22.31 6.44
CA ASN A 144 1.81 23.41 6.42
C ASN A 144 3.12 22.97 5.75
N PRO A 145 3.26 23.16 4.42
CA PRO A 145 4.46 22.74 3.70
C PRO A 145 5.74 23.39 4.20
N TYR A 146 5.68 24.67 4.60
CA TYR A 146 6.84 25.40 5.09
C TYR A 146 7.33 24.82 6.42
N GLN A 147 6.42 24.60 7.37
CA GLN A 147 6.78 23.97 8.64
C GLN A 147 7.26 22.54 8.45
N PHE A 148 6.66 21.78 7.52
CA PHE A 148 7.10 20.43 7.21
C PHE A 148 8.57 20.40 6.77
N PHE A 149 9.00 21.31 5.90
CA PHE A 149 10.41 21.38 5.48
C PHE A 149 11.34 21.82 6.63
N ILE A 150 10.92 22.77 7.48
CA ILE A 150 11.69 23.13 8.68
C ILE A 150 11.86 21.91 9.59
N ASP A 151 10.79 21.17 9.85
CA ASP A 151 10.81 20.00 10.73
C ASP A 151 11.68 18.89 10.13
N LEU A 152 11.65 18.70 8.81
CA LEU A 152 12.50 17.75 8.10
C LEU A 152 13.98 18.14 8.19
N GLU A 153 14.33 19.41 7.94
CA GLU A 153 15.71 19.91 8.04
C GLU A 153 16.28 19.78 9.46
N ASN A 154 15.42 19.92 10.48
CA ASN A 154 15.80 19.79 11.88
C ASN A 154 15.74 18.34 12.41
N GLY A 155 15.39 17.35 11.58
CA GLY A 155 15.29 15.94 11.98
C GLY A 155 14.14 15.64 12.95
N LEU A 156 13.10 16.49 12.98
CA LEU A 156 11.87 16.27 13.75
C LEU A 156 10.87 15.36 13.01
N ILE A 157 11.05 15.20 11.69
CA ILE A 157 10.30 14.30 10.83
C ILE A 157 11.29 13.44 10.04
N ASP A 158 11.13 12.12 10.10
CA ASP A 158 11.85 11.19 9.22
C ASP A 158 11.18 11.12 7.84
N PRO A 159 11.94 11.02 6.74
CA PRO A 159 11.38 10.71 5.43
C PRO A 159 10.65 9.36 5.46
N GLU A 160 9.48 9.32 4.81
CA GLU A 160 8.60 8.15 4.69
C GLU A 160 8.88 7.37 3.40
#